data_AF-A0A2D5S0G6-F1
#
_entry.id   AF-A0A2D5S0G6-F1
#
_cell.length_a   1.000
_cell.length_b   1.000
_cell.length_c   1.000
_cell.angle_alpha   90.00
_cell.angle_beta   90.00
_cell.angle_gamma   90.00
#
_symmetry.space_group_name_H-M   'P 1'
#
loop_
_entity.id
_entity.type
_entity.pdbx_description
1 polymer ?
#
loop_
_entity_poly.entity_id
_entity_poly.type
_entity_poly.pdbx_seq_one_letter_code
_entity_poly.pdbx_strand_id
1 'polypeptide(L)'
;MKLLTQKITTAQLKIESPKITLQCNCCKRVEHGTIPVNAFIDAASYMGWRHVTTSHIEIEAACPSCVRELQQFYQSKQASA
;
A
#
# COMPACT_ATOMS: atom_id res chain seq x y z
N MET A 1 -11.08 18.97 22.96
CA MET A 1 -10.54 17.90 22.09
C MET A 1 -9.50 18.49 21.13
N LYS A 2 -8.18 18.36 21.43
CA LYS A 2 -7.08 18.78 20.51
C LYS A 2 -6.18 17.61 20.06
N LEU A 3 -6.31 16.45 20.70
CA LEU A 3 -5.48 15.26 20.46
C LEU A 3 -5.84 14.50 19.17
N LEU A 4 -7.09 14.61 18.70
CA LEU A 4 -7.57 13.90 17.50
C LEU A 4 -7.17 14.58 16.19
N THR A 5 -6.76 15.86 16.24
CA THR A 5 -6.40 16.66 15.06
C THR A 5 -4.89 16.82 14.87
N GLN A 6 -4.08 16.39 15.83
CA GLN A 6 -2.62 16.50 15.73
C GLN A 6 -2.02 15.28 15.02
N LYS A 7 -1.08 15.56 14.11
CA LYS A 7 -0.29 14.54 13.42
C LYS A 7 0.46 13.69 14.45
N ILE A 8 0.48 12.38 14.23
CA ILE A 8 1.20 11.44 15.09
C ILE A 8 2.70 11.71 14.95
N THR A 9 3.43 11.61 16.05
CA THR A 9 4.89 11.72 16.01
C THR A 9 5.54 10.34 15.87
N THR A 10 6.79 10.30 15.39
CA THR A 10 7.61 9.08 15.40
C THR A 10 7.72 8.47 16.80
N ALA A 11 7.79 9.29 17.86
CA ALA A 11 7.84 8.79 19.23
C ALA A 11 6.58 7.99 19.66
N GLN A 12 5.44 8.26 19.02
CA GLN A 12 4.18 7.52 19.25
C GLN A 12 4.07 6.26 18.39
N LEU A 13 5.00 6.07 17.46
CA LEU A 13 5.07 4.95 16.52
C LEU A 13 6.31 4.11 16.82
N LYS A 14 6.12 2.93 17.40
CA LYS A 14 7.23 2.00 17.69
C LYS A 14 7.69 1.23 16.45
N ILE A 15 7.41 1.74 15.25
CA ILE A 15 7.60 1.04 13.98
C ILE A 15 8.66 1.78 13.18
N GLU A 16 9.84 1.17 13.09
CA GLU A 16 11.00 1.73 12.39
C GLU A 16 11.00 1.44 10.89
N SER A 17 10.33 0.35 10.47
CA SER A 17 10.25 -0.05 9.06
C SER A 17 8.94 -0.79 8.80
N PRO A 18 7.86 -0.07 8.42
CA PRO A 18 6.59 -0.69 8.08
C PRO A 18 6.75 -1.62 6.89
N LYS A 19 6.52 -2.91 7.11
CA LYS A 19 6.61 -3.93 6.05
C LYS A 19 5.29 -4.06 5.32
N ILE A 20 5.38 -4.28 4.01
CA ILE A 20 4.22 -4.52 3.15
C ILE A 20 4.40 -5.83 2.40
N THR A 21 3.28 -6.52 2.22
CA THR A 21 3.14 -7.64 1.31
C THR A 21 2.14 -7.22 0.23
N LEU A 22 2.56 -7.26 -1.03
CA LEU A 22 1.67 -7.08 -2.17
C LEU A 22 1.40 -8.44 -2.81
N GLN A 23 0.14 -8.74 -3.06
CA GLN A 23 -0.27 -9.94 -3.78
C GLN A 23 -1.06 -9.55 -5.02
N CYS A 24 -0.61 -10.06 -6.17
CA CYS A 24 -1.33 -9.89 -7.41
C CYS A 24 -2.55 -10.82 -7.45
N ASN A 25 -3.75 -10.27 -7.62
CA ASN A 25 -4.97 -11.08 -7.72
C ASN A 25 -5.08 -11.85 -9.04
N CYS A 26 -4.39 -11.40 -10.10
CA CYS A 26 -4.38 -12.04 -11.42
C CYS A 26 -3.40 -13.22 -11.49
N CYS A 27 -2.10 -12.97 -11.24
CA CYS A 27 -1.05 -13.99 -11.41
C CYS A 27 -0.55 -14.59 -10.09
N LYS A 28 -1.14 -14.20 -8.95
CA LYS A 28 -0.78 -14.68 -7.60
C LYS A 28 0.68 -14.43 -7.20
N ARG A 29 1.42 -13.58 -7.94
CA ARG A 29 2.75 -13.13 -7.55
C ARG A 29 2.68 -12.38 -6.22
N VAL A 30 3.58 -12.72 -5.30
CA VAL A 30 3.75 -12.05 -4.02
C VAL A 30 5.05 -11.27 -4.05
N GLU A 31 4.99 -10.00 -3.64
CA GLU A 31 6.13 -9.10 -3.53
C GLU A 31 6.18 -8.54 -2.10
N HIS A 32 7.38 -8.38 -1.55
CA HIS A 32 7.58 -7.82 -0.22
C HIS A 32 8.34 -6.50 -0.33
N GLY A 33 7.97 -5.54 0.50
CA GLY A 33 8.60 -4.23 0.50
C GLY A 33 8.52 -3.53 1.84
N THR A 34 8.98 -2.29 1.86
CA THR A 34 8.86 -1.39 3.00
C THR A 34 8.22 -0.08 2.54
N ILE A 35 7.39 0.52 3.40
CA ILE A 35 6.89 1.88 3.19
C ILE A 35 7.78 2.84 3.97
N PRO A 36 8.15 4.00 3.40
CA PRO A 36 8.82 5.05 4.15
C PRO A 36 8.04 5.42 5.42
N VAL A 37 8.70 5.47 6.57
CA VAL A 37 8.06 5.70 7.88
C VAL A 37 7.15 6.93 7.86
N ASN A 38 7.58 8.03 7.23
CA ASN A 38 6.77 9.25 7.14
C ASN A 38 5.43 9.04 6.40
N ALA A 39 5.40 8.24 5.33
CA ALA A 39 4.17 7.93 4.62
C ALA A 39 3.23 7.07 5.50
N PHE A 40 3.79 6.18 6.32
CA PHE A 40 3.01 5.42 7.30
C PHE A 40 2.46 6.33 8.41
N ILE A 41 3.22 7.31 8.89
CA ILE A 41 2.74 8.32 9.86
C ILE A 41 1.57 9.10 9.27
N ASP A 42 1.65 9.51 8.01
CA ASP A 42 0.58 10.25 7.33
C ASP A 42 -0.69 9.41 7.25
N ALA A 43 -0.58 8.15 6.80
CA ALA A 43 -1.69 7.22 6.74
C ALA A 43 -2.30 6.96 8.13
N ALA A 44 -1.48 6.65 9.14
CA ALA A 44 -1.93 6.42 10.50
C ALA A 44 -2.60 7.67 11.09
N SER A 45 -2.07 8.87 10.79
CA SER A 45 -2.64 10.14 11.24
C SER A 45 -4.02 10.37 10.63
N TYR A 46 -4.15 10.16 9.33
CA TYR A 46 -5.41 10.25 8.60
C TYR A 46 -6.45 9.27 9.14
N MET A 47 -6.06 8.03 9.42
CA MET A 47 -6.94 7.00 9.96
C MET A 47 -7.22 7.15 11.46
N GLY A 48 -6.61 8.13 12.14
CA GLY A 48 -6.79 8.34 13.58
C GLY A 48 -6.12 7.27 14.46
N TRP A 49 -5.24 6.43 13.91
CA TRP A 49 -4.53 5.40 14.67
C TRP A 49 -3.52 6.03 15.63
N ARG A 50 -3.31 5.46 16.82
CA ARG A 50 -2.34 5.96 17.82
C ARG A 50 -1.68 4.76 18.49
N HIS A 51 -0.43 4.91 18.96
CA HIS A 51 0.31 3.85 19.65
C HIS A 51 0.46 2.54 18.85
N VAL A 52 0.68 2.65 17.54
CA VAL A 52 0.85 1.46 16.69
C VAL A 52 2.20 0.81 17.03
N THR A 53 2.15 -0.45 17.47
CA THR A 53 3.32 -1.24 17.89
C THR A 53 3.74 -2.25 16.83
N THR A 54 2.81 -2.72 16.02
CA THR A 54 3.04 -3.65 14.91
C THR A 54 2.31 -3.16 13.67
N SER A 55 2.94 -3.35 12.50
CA SER A 55 2.30 -3.09 11.21
C SER A 55 2.36 -4.34 10.37
N HIS A 56 1.20 -4.80 9.92
CA HIS A 56 1.10 -5.75 8.84
C HIS A 56 0.18 -5.15 7.79
N ILE A 57 0.73 -4.88 6.62
CA ILE A 57 0.01 -4.26 5.50
C ILE A 57 0.02 -5.26 4.37
N GLU A 58 -1.18 -5.69 3.99
CA GLU A 58 -1.41 -6.54 2.83
C GLU A 58 -2.17 -5.74 1.78
N ILE A 59 -1.67 -5.79 0.55
CA ILE A 59 -2.26 -5.09 -0.58
C ILE A 59 -2.58 -6.11 -1.66
N GLU A 60 -3.87 -6.27 -1.92
CA GLU A 60 -4.35 -7.03 -3.07
C GLU A 60 -4.58 -6.10 -4.26
N ALA A 61 -3.86 -6.33 -5.35
CA ALA A 61 -3.93 -5.49 -6.54
C ALA A 61 -3.67 -6.28 -7.83
N ALA A 62 -3.77 -5.65 -9.00
CA ALA A 62 -3.21 -6.19 -10.23
C ALA A 62 -1.76 -5.67 -10.41
N CYS A 63 -0.80 -6.57 -10.62
CA CYS A 63 0.59 -6.14 -10.80
C CYS A 63 0.81 -5.48 -12.16
N PRO A 64 1.87 -4.66 -12.33
CA PRO A 64 2.13 -3.93 -13.58
C PRO A 64 2.24 -4.81 -14.82
N SER A 65 2.70 -6.07 -14.69
CA SER A 65 2.75 -7.00 -15.83
C SER A 65 1.36 -7.42 -16.27
N CYS A 66 0.49 -7.81 -15.34
CA CYS A 66 -0.89 -8.20 -15.65
C CYS A 66 -1.71 -7.04 -16.24
N VAL A 67 -1.51 -5.82 -15.72
CA VAL A 67 -2.15 -4.62 -16.27
C VAL A 67 -1.68 -4.37 -17.71
N ARG A 68 -0.38 -4.53 -17.99
CA ARG A 68 0.19 -4.34 -19.33
C ARG A 68 -0.31 -5.39 -20.33
N GLU A 69 -0.36 -6.65 -19.93
CA GLU A 69 -0.92 -7.74 -20.74
C GLU A 69 -2.38 -7.47 -21.10
N LEU A 70 -3.18 -7.02 -20.13
CA LEU A 70 -4.58 -6.66 -20.35
C LEU A 70 -4.71 -5.47 -21.33
N GLN A 71 -3.87 -4.44 -21.18
CA GLN A 71 -3.85 -3.30 -22.11
C GLN A 71 -3.50 -3.73 -23.54
N GLN A 72 -2.48 -4.57 -23.71
CA GLN A 72 -2.07 -5.10 -25.01
C GLN A 72 -3.18 -5.94 -25.66
N PHE A 73 -3.88 -6.76 -24.86
CA PHE A 73 -5.02 -7.53 -25.34
C PHE A 73 -6.10 -6.62 -25.94
N TYR A 74 -6.53 -5.58 -25.21
CA TYR A 74 -7.56 -4.66 -25.72
C TYR A 74 -7.12 -3.87 -26.96
N GLN A 75 -5.86 -3.43 -27.01
CA GLN A 75 -5.32 -2.75 -28.19
C GLN A 75 -5.32 -3.65 -29.43
N SER A 76 -4.98 -4.93 -29.29
CA SER A 76 -5.01 -5.89 -30.40
C SER A 76 -6.44 -6.14 -30.91
N LYS A 77 -7.43 -6.15 -30.00
CA LYS A 77 -8.85 -6.35 -30.33
C LYS A 77 -9.49 -5.13 -30.98
N GLN A 78 -9.06 -3.93 -30.63
CA GLN A 78 -9.52 -2.70 -31.29
C GLN A 78 -8.89 -2.52 -32.68
N ALA A 79 -7.67 -3.00 -32.92
CA ALA A 79 -7.02 -2.95 -34.23
C ALA A 79 -7.58 -3.99 -35.23
N SER A 80 -8.41 -4.92 -34.77
CA SER A 80 -9.03 -5.99 -35.58
C SER A 80 -10.53 -5.82 -35.80
N ALA A 81 -11.09 -4.69 -35.36
CA ALA A 81 -12.46 -4.24 -35.62
C ALA A 81 -12.45 -3.06 -36.59
#